data_AF-A0A0K2AVQ6-F1
#
_entry.id   AF-A0A0K2AVQ6-F1
#
_cell.length_a   1.000
_cell.length_b   1.000
_cell.length_c   1.000
_cell.angle_alpha   90.00
_cell.angle_beta   90.00
_cell.angle_gamma   90.00
#
_symmetry.space_group_name_H-M   'P 1'
#
loop_
_entity.id
_entity.type
_entity.pdbx_description
1 polymer ?
#
loop_
_entity_poly.entity_id
_entity_poly.type
_entity_poly.pdbx_seq_one_letter_code
_entity_poly.pdbx_strand_id
1 'polypeptide(L)'
;MTETNWQLVADALGHLYAGPTAEQHAIADELKFPLAPGTPTPVAAALLRAHLAKPLRLREHPPIDEPEYDYLARVATETNLHVPVLEEIGSRDLLDAWLEVAWARRTVHHLERLRPEVGDIAITVRRRKPEEDRYGQISSISLSGQLNFRGGLGRRAWPHTVKRVAKVSDADHGELLTRAREEVAAEDQHPERVTKRELALLDNWKVPRRSSLADCRALQEALDSATEERPMQVVLENHPALLANMITGNHGVWVRPQVRLGDQYVSDFLIASETSAGMRWHLVELECPTARITNAGNRRESPTLRHAIEQIQDWREWLKTNLLAAREKLPGITMDARGLIIMGREDGTDRAREIRDGRSANDRIEVRTYDWLLRAARRADSMARGLLDEETGDLDLDW
;
A
#
# COMPACT_ATOMS: atom_id res chain seq x y z
N MET A 1 -5.19 16.39 -7.45
CA MET A 1 -5.01 17.22 -6.24
C MET A 1 -6.03 16.78 -5.20
N THR A 2 -5.65 16.80 -3.93
CA THR A 2 -6.46 16.32 -2.81
C THR A 2 -6.35 17.31 -1.66
N GLU A 3 -7.46 17.54 -0.98
CA GLU A 3 -7.58 18.44 0.18
C GLU A 3 -7.84 17.65 1.46
N THR A 4 -7.55 18.27 2.60
CA THR A 4 -7.87 17.72 3.92
C THR A 4 -9.08 18.38 4.56
N ASN A 5 -9.47 19.57 4.11
CA ASN A 5 -10.63 20.29 4.59
C ASN A 5 -11.81 20.12 3.62
N TRP A 6 -12.90 19.51 4.09
CA TRP A 6 -14.12 19.32 3.30
C TRP A 6 -14.80 20.63 2.92
N GLN A 7 -14.65 21.70 3.70
CA GLN A 7 -15.24 23.01 3.43
C GLN A 7 -14.65 23.63 2.16
N LEU A 8 -13.33 23.56 1.99
CA LEU A 8 -12.67 24.05 0.78
C LEU A 8 -13.14 23.31 -0.47
N VAL A 9 -13.36 21.99 -0.35
CA VAL A 9 -13.91 21.18 -1.45
C VAL A 9 -15.37 21.52 -1.72
N ALA A 10 -16.16 21.76 -0.66
CA ALA A 10 -17.55 22.16 -0.79
C ALA A 10 -17.69 23.54 -1.44
N ASP A 11 -16.85 24.51 -1.06
CA ASP A 11 -16.80 25.85 -1.66
C ASP A 11 -16.40 25.77 -3.14
N ALA A 12 -15.38 24.97 -3.46
CA ALA A 12 -14.94 24.75 -4.85
C ALA A 12 -16.05 24.17 -5.73
N LEU A 13 -16.79 23.17 -5.24
CA LEU A 13 -17.95 22.60 -5.93
C LEU A 13 -19.13 23.58 -5.95
N GLY A 14 -19.27 24.40 -4.91
CA GLY A 14 -20.27 25.46 -4.76
C GLY A 14 -20.26 26.46 -5.91
N HIS A 15 -19.07 26.80 -6.40
CA HIS A 15 -18.92 27.69 -7.55
C HIS A 15 -19.58 27.18 -8.83
N LEU A 16 -19.81 25.87 -8.98
CA LEU A 16 -20.46 25.31 -10.16
C LEU A 16 -21.95 25.68 -10.23
N TYR A 17 -22.59 25.97 -9.10
CA TYR A 17 -24.00 26.31 -9.03
C TYR A 17 -24.28 27.69 -8.42
N ALA A 18 -23.25 28.53 -8.30
CA ALA A 18 -23.38 29.90 -7.80
C ALA A 18 -23.91 30.89 -8.86
N GLY A 19 -23.64 30.65 -10.14
CA GLY A 19 -24.00 31.53 -11.26
C GLY A 19 -22.85 31.67 -12.26
N PRO A 20 -23.05 32.31 -13.42
CA PRO A 20 -22.02 32.41 -14.45
C PRO A 20 -20.81 33.22 -14.00
N THR A 21 -19.63 32.91 -14.54
CA THR A 21 -18.41 33.70 -14.28
C THR A 21 -18.46 35.07 -14.97
N ALA A 22 -17.63 36.01 -14.50
CA ALA A 22 -17.49 37.32 -15.14
C ALA A 22 -17.06 37.21 -16.61
N GLU A 23 -16.21 36.24 -16.94
CA GLU A 23 -15.79 35.96 -18.32
C GLU A 23 -16.96 35.41 -19.16
N GLN A 24 -17.79 34.53 -18.60
CA GLN A 24 -18.98 34.03 -19.28
C GLN A 24 -19.99 35.15 -19.55
N HIS A 25 -20.17 36.08 -18.61
CA HIS A 25 -20.98 37.28 -18.82
C HIS A 25 -20.41 38.16 -19.93
N ALA A 26 -19.10 38.43 -19.92
CA ALA A 26 -18.47 39.23 -20.98
C ALA A 26 -18.63 38.59 -22.37
N ILE A 27 -18.47 37.27 -22.48
CA ILE A 27 -18.70 36.54 -23.74
C ILE A 27 -20.18 36.61 -24.15
N ALA A 28 -21.10 36.40 -23.21
CA ALA A 28 -22.54 36.46 -23.49
C ALA A 28 -22.96 37.84 -24.01
N ASP A 29 -22.40 38.92 -23.44
CA ASP A 29 -22.65 40.30 -23.84
C ASP A 29 -22.17 40.57 -25.27
N GLU A 30 -20.95 40.13 -25.62
CA GLU A 30 -20.39 40.25 -26.98
C GLU A 30 -21.22 39.47 -28.01
N LEU A 31 -21.71 38.28 -27.63
CA LEU A 31 -22.58 37.46 -28.48
C LEU A 31 -24.04 37.95 -28.51
N LYS A 32 -24.39 38.96 -27.71
CA LYS A 32 -25.78 39.43 -27.50
C LYS A 32 -26.71 38.28 -27.09
N PHE A 33 -26.19 37.34 -26.32
CA PHE A 33 -26.93 36.19 -25.82
C PHE A 33 -27.46 36.47 -24.41
N PRO A 34 -28.78 36.44 -24.17
CA PRO A 34 -29.32 36.69 -22.84
C PRO A 34 -29.02 35.53 -21.89
N LEU A 35 -28.04 35.72 -20.99
CA LEU A 35 -27.67 34.75 -19.96
C LEU A 35 -28.23 35.16 -18.59
N ALA A 36 -29.04 34.30 -17.98
CA ALA A 36 -29.65 34.61 -16.69
C ALA A 36 -28.61 34.55 -15.55
N PRO A 37 -28.65 35.48 -14.58
CA PRO A 37 -27.69 35.50 -13.46
C PRO A 37 -27.70 34.25 -12.57
N GLY A 38 -28.85 33.55 -12.51
CA GLY A 38 -29.00 32.31 -11.75
C GLY A 38 -28.62 31.04 -12.51
N THR A 39 -28.13 31.15 -13.75
CA THR A 39 -27.73 29.99 -14.55
C THR A 39 -26.44 29.38 -13.97
N PRO A 40 -26.41 28.08 -13.61
CA PRO A 40 -25.19 27.44 -13.11
C PRO A 40 -24.01 27.57 -14.08
N THR A 41 -22.79 27.64 -13.57
CA THR A 41 -21.57 27.90 -14.34
C THR A 41 -21.36 26.92 -15.51
N PRO A 42 -21.50 25.60 -15.34
CA PRO A 42 -21.38 24.65 -16.45
C PRO A 42 -22.50 24.80 -17.47
N VAL A 43 -23.72 25.11 -17.00
CA VAL A 43 -24.91 25.29 -17.84
C VAL A 43 -24.76 26.53 -18.70
N ALA A 44 -24.24 27.63 -18.13
CA ALA A 44 -23.90 28.84 -18.87
C ALA A 44 -22.89 28.55 -19.99
N ALA A 45 -21.83 27.78 -19.70
CA ALA A 45 -20.87 27.37 -20.73
C ALA A 45 -21.53 26.54 -21.83
N ALA A 46 -22.39 25.58 -21.46
CA ALA A 46 -23.10 24.73 -22.43
C ALA A 46 -24.05 25.54 -23.31
N LEU A 47 -24.78 26.52 -22.76
CA LEU A 47 -25.65 27.41 -23.53
C LEU A 47 -24.87 28.26 -24.52
N LEU A 48 -23.73 28.83 -24.11
CA LEU A 48 -22.86 29.59 -25.00
C LEU A 48 -22.27 28.71 -26.11
N ARG A 49 -21.84 27.49 -25.79
CA ARG A 49 -21.38 26.51 -26.80
C ARG A 49 -22.49 26.15 -27.78
N ALA A 50 -23.70 25.88 -27.29
CA ALA A 50 -24.86 25.58 -28.13
C ALA A 50 -25.22 26.76 -29.06
N HIS A 51 -25.13 28.00 -28.57
CA HIS A 51 -25.34 29.20 -29.37
C HIS A 51 -24.33 29.31 -30.53
N LEU A 52 -23.06 28.96 -30.26
CA LEU A 52 -21.97 29.01 -31.24
C LEU A 52 -21.91 27.80 -32.17
N ALA A 53 -22.56 26.68 -31.82
CA ALA A 53 -22.48 25.43 -32.58
C ALA A 53 -22.91 25.58 -34.04
N LYS A 54 -24.04 26.27 -34.27
CA LYS A 54 -24.57 26.49 -35.64
C LYS A 54 -23.71 27.45 -36.46
N PRO A 55 -23.32 28.65 -35.98
CA PRO A 55 -22.39 29.53 -36.70
C PRO A 55 -21.06 28.86 -37.07
N LEU A 56 -20.52 28.04 -36.17
CA LEU A 56 -19.22 27.41 -36.34
C LEU A 56 -19.28 26.04 -37.04
N ARG A 57 -20.48 25.56 -37.39
CA ARG A 57 -20.72 24.22 -37.98
C ARG A 57 -20.10 23.10 -37.16
N LEU A 58 -20.22 23.19 -35.83
CA LEU A 58 -19.76 22.14 -34.93
C LEU A 58 -20.63 20.89 -35.09
N ARG A 59 -20.04 19.73 -34.78
CA ARG A 59 -20.72 18.43 -34.87
C ARG A 59 -21.90 18.39 -33.90
N GLU A 60 -23.06 17.99 -34.40
CA GLU A 60 -24.23 17.71 -33.56
C GLU A 60 -24.03 16.40 -32.80
N HIS A 61 -24.42 16.40 -31.52
CA HIS A 61 -24.33 15.23 -30.65
C HIS A 61 -25.51 14.29 -30.87
N PRO A 62 -25.38 12.99 -30.53
CA PRO A 62 -26.49 12.05 -30.56
C PRO A 62 -27.68 12.54 -29.70
N PRO A 63 -28.92 12.10 -29.99
CA PRO A 63 -30.07 12.41 -29.16
C PRO A 63 -29.88 11.90 -27.73
N ILE A 64 -30.57 12.56 -26.80
CA ILE A 64 -30.66 12.17 -25.38
C ILE A 64 -31.73 11.08 -25.28
N ASP A 65 -31.46 10.03 -24.52
CA ASP A 65 -32.48 9.01 -24.22
C ASP A 65 -33.21 9.30 -22.89
N GLU A 66 -34.42 8.72 -22.73
CA GLU A 66 -35.22 8.88 -21.50
C GLU A 66 -34.46 8.40 -20.23
N PRO A 67 -33.74 7.26 -20.23
CA PRO A 67 -32.98 6.82 -19.06
C PRO A 67 -31.91 7.79 -18.56
N GLU A 68 -31.20 8.48 -19.47
CA GLU A 68 -30.21 9.49 -19.11
C GLU A 68 -30.87 10.68 -18.38
N TYR A 69 -32.02 11.14 -18.86
CA TYR A 69 -32.77 12.22 -18.22
C TYR A 69 -33.37 11.80 -16.88
N ASP A 70 -33.96 10.60 -16.80
CA ASP A 70 -34.51 10.05 -15.55
C ASP A 70 -33.44 10.00 -14.44
N TYR A 71 -32.20 9.67 -14.82
CA TYR A 71 -31.08 9.71 -13.92
C TYR A 71 -30.78 11.14 -13.41
N LEU A 72 -30.74 12.14 -14.30
CA LEU A 72 -30.60 13.56 -13.91
C LEU A 72 -31.72 13.98 -12.96
N ALA A 73 -32.98 13.73 -13.33
CA ALA A 73 -34.16 14.12 -12.55
C ALA A 73 -34.12 13.52 -11.14
N ARG A 74 -33.73 12.25 -11.02
CA ARG A 74 -33.56 11.58 -9.72
C ARG A 74 -32.49 12.26 -8.86
N VAL A 75 -31.31 12.55 -9.41
CA VAL A 75 -30.22 13.20 -8.67
C VAL A 75 -30.58 14.65 -8.29
N ALA A 76 -31.26 15.38 -9.18
CA ALA A 76 -31.71 16.74 -8.94
C ALA A 76 -32.75 16.81 -7.80
N THR A 77 -33.68 15.85 -7.77
CA THR A 77 -34.72 15.75 -6.73
C THR A 77 -34.12 15.58 -5.33
N GLU A 78 -33.02 14.81 -5.18
CA GLU A 78 -32.36 14.61 -3.87
C GLU A 78 -31.89 15.92 -3.22
N THR A 79 -31.62 16.97 -4.02
CA THR A 79 -31.11 18.26 -3.52
C THR A 79 -32.04 19.44 -3.78
N ASN A 80 -33.29 19.17 -4.20
CA ASN A 80 -34.25 20.19 -4.64
C ASN A 80 -33.65 21.14 -5.69
N LEU A 81 -32.88 20.59 -6.63
CA LEU A 81 -32.40 21.32 -7.80
C LEU A 81 -33.52 21.33 -8.85
N HIS A 82 -33.91 22.52 -9.28
CA HIS A 82 -34.81 22.66 -10.43
C HIS A 82 -34.00 22.46 -11.71
N VAL A 83 -34.44 21.51 -12.54
CA VAL A 83 -33.88 21.24 -13.87
C VAL A 83 -34.97 21.39 -14.93
N PRO A 84 -34.64 21.85 -16.16
CA PRO A 84 -35.59 21.92 -17.28
C PRO A 84 -36.16 20.54 -17.63
N VAL A 85 -37.34 20.51 -18.26
CA VAL A 85 -37.90 19.26 -18.79
C VAL A 85 -37.08 18.74 -19.99
N LEU A 86 -37.19 17.46 -20.33
CA LEU A 86 -36.39 16.83 -21.39
C LEU A 86 -36.50 17.59 -22.72
N GLU A 87 -37.69 18.09 -23.07
CA GLU A 87 -37.96 18.86 -24.29
C GLU A 87 -37.22 20.20 -24.34
N GLU A 88 -36.84 20.74 -23.18
CA GLU A 88 -36.08 21.99 -23.05
C GLU A 88 -34.57 21.76 -23.05
N ILE A 89 -34.11 20.51 -22.85
CA ILE A 89 -32.70 20.14 -22.93
C ILE A 89 -32.32 19.86 -24.39
N GLY A 90 -32.06 20.95 -25.12
CA GLY A 90 -31.80 20.91 -26.57
C GLY A 90 -30.45 20.33 -26.99
N SER A 91 -29.58 19.88 -26.08
CA SER A 91 -28.28 19.29 -26.43
C SER A 91 -27.70 18.40 -25.32
N ARG A 92 -26.88 17.41 -25.70
CA ARG A 92 -26.13 16.56 -24.74
C ARG A 92 -25.20 17.38 -23.84
N ASP A 93 -24.53 18.40 -24.39
CA ASP A 93 -23.71 19.33 -23.61
C ASP A 93 -24.49 19.98 -22.46
N LEU A 94 -25.76 20.31 -22.71
CA LEU A 94 -26.62 20.91 -21.70
C LEU A 94 -27.06 19.88 -20.64
N LEU A 95 -27.36 18.64 -21.05
CA LEU A 95 -27.63 17.54 -20.13
C LEU A 95 -26.43 17.26 -19.21
N ASP A 96 -25.24 17.12 -19.79
CA ASP A 96 -24.00 16.82 -19.07
C ASP A 96 -23.66 17.95 -18.08
N ALA A 97 -23.88 19.21 -18.47
CA ALA A 97 -23.72 20.36 -17.59
C ALA A 97 -24.70 20.34 -16.41
N TRP A 98 -25.98 19.98 -16.64
CA TRP A 98 -26.95 19.82 -15.56
C TRP A 98 -26.61 18.64 -14.65
N LEU A 99 -26.11 17.54 -15.20
CA LEU A 99 -25.63 16.39 -14.43
C LEU A 99 -24.45 16.78 -13.55
N GLU A 100 -23.48 17.53 -14.07
CA GLU A 100 -22.34 18.03 -13.32
C GLU A 100 -22.79 18.88 -12.12
N VAL A 101 -23.74 19.80 -12.36
CA VAL A 101 -24.33 20.65 -11.32
C VAL A 101 -25.08 19.84 -10.27
N ALA A 102 -25.93 18.90 -10.71
CA ALA A 102 -26.70 18.04 -9.81
C ALA A 102 -25.78 17.17 -8.94
N TRP A 103 -24.71 16.63 -9.52
CA TRP A 103 -23.70 15.86 -8.80
C TRP A 103 -22.89 16.71 -7.82
N ALA A 104 -22.48 17.91 -8.22
CA ALA A 104 -21.77 18.84 -7.34
C ALA A 104 -22.63 19.17 -6.11
N ARG A 105 -23.90 19.57 -6.34
CA ARG A 105 -24.84 19.92 -5.27
C ARG A 105 -25.15 18.74 -4.36
N ARG A 106 -25.35 17.54 -4.91
CA ARG A 106 -25.49 16.30 -4.13
C ARG A 106 -24.26 16.04 -3.26
N THR A 107 -23.08 16.19 -3.84
CA THR A 107 -21.82 15.95 -3.15
C THR A 107 -21.64 16.92 -1.99
N VAL A 108 -21.87 18.22 -2.22
CA VAL A 108 -21.84 19.25 -1.17
C VAL A 108 -22.84 18.95 -0.07
N HIS A 109 -24.10 18.65 -0.42
CA HIS A 109 -25.13 18.29 0.56
C HIS A 109 -24.68 17.14 1.49
N HIS A 110 -24.07 16.10 0.94
CA HIS A 110 -23.57 14.99 1.74
C HIS A 110 -22.28 15.33 2.52
N LEU A 111 -21.39 16.16 1.98
CA LEU A 111 -20.21 16.64 2.72
C LEU A 111 -20.63 17.50 3.93
N GLU A 112 -21.60 18.40 3.77
CA GLU A 112 -22.13 19.23 4.86
C GLU A 112 -22.85 18.42 5.94
N ARG A 113 -23.57 17.36 5.52
CA ARG A 113 -24.24 16.43 6.43
C ARG A 113 -23.24 15.58 7.23
N LEU A 114 -22.18 15.10 6.58
CA LEU A 114 -21.21 14.18 7.19
C LEU A 114 -20.07 14.88 7.91
N ARG A 115 -19.71 16.09 7.46
CA ARG A 115 -18.58 16.91 7.93
C ARG A 115 -17.29 16.11 8.11
N PRO A 116 -16.80 15.39 7.10
CA PRO A 116 -15.73 14.42 7.26
C PRO A 116 -14.39 15.08 7.60
N GLU A 117 -13.66 14.51 8.56
CA GLU A 117 -12.31 14.93 8.92
C GLU A 117 -11.29 13.82 8.66
N VAL A 118 -10.03 14.19 8.47
CA VAL A 118 -8.94 13.21 8.32
C VAL A 118 -8.79 12.43 9.63
N GLY A 119 -8.83 11.10 9.52
CA GLY A 119 -8.78 10.19 10.67
C GLY A 119 -10.14 9.62 11.09
N ASP A 120 -11.24 10.22 10.65
CA ASP A 120 -12.58 9.67 10.83
C ASP A 120 -12.75 8.33 10.07
N ILE A 121 -13.68 7.50 10.53
CA ILE A 121 -14.02 6.23 9.85
C ILE A 121 -15.34 6.39 9.08
N ALA A 122 -15.27 6.27 7.75
CA ALA A 122 -16.45 6.21 6.91
C ALA A 122 -16.99 4.78 6.82
N ILE A 123 -18.28 4.62 7.14
CA ILE A 123 -19.03 3.36 7.00
C ILE A 123 -19.84 3.45 5.71
N THR A 124 -19.51 2.58 4.75
CA THR A 124 -20.04 2.61 3.39
C THR A 124 -20.67 1.27 3.02
N VAL A 125 -21.55 1.27 2.02
CA VAL A 125 -22.19 0.04 1.55
C VAL A 125 -21.31 -0.63 0.49
N ARG A 126 -21.10 -1.96 0.56
CA ARG A 126 -20.40 -2.68 -0.52
C ARG A 126 -21.28 -2.75 -1.77
N ARG A 127 -20.77 -2.25 -2.91
CA ARG A 127 -21.49 -2.28 -4.22
C ARG A 127 -21.99 -3.67 -4.63
N ARG A 128 -21.25 -4.73 -4.31
CA ARG A 128 -21.60 -6.12 -4.68
C ARG A 128 -22.39 -6.87 -3.61
N LYS A 129 -22.44 -6.35 -2.38
CA LYS A 129 -23.11 -6.98 -1.23
C LYS A 129 -23.70 -5.88 -0.34
N PRO A 130 -24.89 -5.36 -0.66
CA PRO A 130 -25.48 -4.21 0.03
C PRO A 130 -25.70 -4.41 1.54
N GLU A 131 -25.70 -5.66 1.99
CA GLU A 131 -25.92 -6.07 3.38
C GLU A 131 -24.63 -6.07 4.21
N GLU A 132 -23.46 -5.99 3.56
CA GLU A 132 -22.16 -5.89 4.21
C GLU A 132 -21.68 -4.43 4.23
N ASP A 133 -21.35 -3.95 5.42
CA ASP A 133 -20.68 -2.66 5.60
C ASP A 133 -19.20 -2.77 5.25
N ARG A 134 -18.66 -1.69 4.71
CA ARG A 134 -17.22 -1.49 4.46
C ARG A 134 -16.74 -0.29 5.23
N TYR A 135 -15.59 -0.44 5.86
CA TYR A 135 -15.01 0.57 6.74
C TYR A 135 -13.76 1.17 6.09
N GLY A 136 -13.62 2.49 6.17
CA GLY A 136 -12.48 3.19 5.59
C GLY A 136 -12.07 4.39 6.42
N GLN A 137 -10.82 4.41 6.88
CA GLN A 137 -10.26 5.59 7.55
C GLN A 137 -9.98 6.68 6.51
N ILE A 138 -10.60 7.85 6.66
CA ILE A 138 -10.45 8.98 5.73
C ILE A 138 -9.01 9.52 5.82
N SER A 139 -8.35 9.58 4.66
CA SER A 139 -6.98 10.10 4.52
C SER A 139 -6.94 11.47 3.85
N SER A 140 -7.84 11.71 2.89
CA SER A 140 -7.96 12.96 2.14
C SER A 140 -9.29 12.99 1.38
N ILE A 141 -9.61 14.13 0.78
CA ILE A 141 -10.79 14.36 -0.04
C ILE A 141 -10.33 14.86 -1.42
N SER A 142 -10.81 14.23 -2.48
CA SER A 142 -10.50 14.69 -3.85
C SER A 142 -11.24 16.00 -4.14
N LEU A 143 -10.74 16.83 -5.06
CA LEU A 143 -11.47 18.06 -5.50
C LEU A 143 -12.86 17.77 -6.07
N SER A 144 -13.11 16.55 -6.56
CA SER A 144 -14.43 16.08 -6.96
C SER A 144 -15.37 15.75 -5.78
N GLY A 145 -14.88 15.84 -4.53
CA GLY A 145 -15.61 15.50 -3.30
C GLY A 145 -15.55 14.03 -2.88
N GLN A 146 -14.78 13.19 -3.59
CA GLN A 146 -14.63 11.78 -3.23
C GLN A 146 -13.73 11.60 -1.99
N LEU A 147 -14.17 10.80 -1.02
CA LEU A 147 -13.42 10.48 0.18
C LEU A 147 -12.39 9.39 -0.13
N ASN A 148 -11.11 9.68 0.08
CA ASN A 148 -10.02 8.73 -0.08
C ASN A 148 -9.71 8.07 1.27
N PHE A 149 -9.49 6.76 1.25
CA PHE A 149 -9.23 5.98 2.47
C PHE A 149 -7.74 5.61 2.60
N ARG A 150 -7.29 5.34 3.84
CA ARG A 150 -5.99 4.71 4.08
C ARG A 150 -6.01 3.24 3.61
N GLY A 151 -4.84 2.70 3.29
CA GLY A 151 -4.66 1.31 2.87
C GLY A 151 -4.40 1.06 1.38
N GLY A 152 -4.07 2.10 0.60
CA GLY A 152 -3.65 1.93 -0.79
C GLY A 152 -4.77 1.51 -1.77
N LEU A 153 -4.39 1.03 -2.96
CA LEU A 153 -5.25 0.43 -3.99
C LEU A 153 -6.42 1.30 -4.50
N GLY A 154 -6.36 2.63 -4.34
CA GLY A 154 -7.41 3.54 -4.78
C GLY A 154 -8.73 3.37 -4.01
N ARG A 155 -8.68 2.90 -2.76
CA ARG A 155 -9.85 2.81 -1.89
C ARG A 155 -10.46 4.20 -1.67
N ARG A 156 -11.67 4.37 -2.16
CA ARG A 156 -12.39 5.64 -2.12
C ARG A 156 -13.89 5.42 -2.18
N ALA A 157 -14.64 6.38 -1.65
CA ALA A 157 -16.10 6.34 -1.68
C ALA A 157 -16.68 7.73 -1.95
N TRP A 158 -17.85 7.74 -2.59
CA TRP A 158 -18.60 8.97 -2.74
C TRP A 158 -19.36 9.30 -1.44
N PRO A 159 -19.43 10.57 -1.01
CA PRO A 159 -20.14 10.94 0.22
C PRO A 159 -21.59 10.46 0.29
N HIS A 160 -22.31 10.42 -0.84
CA HIS A 160 -23.69 9.93 -0.89
C HIS A 160 -23.83 8.41 -0.65
N THR A 161 -22.73 7.66 -0.68
CA THR A 161 -22.71 6.21 -0.36
C THR A 161 -22.33 5.92 1.10
N VAL A 162 -22.00 6.96 1.88
CA VAL A 162 -21.60 6.85 3.28
C VAL A 162 -22.84 6.88 4.17
N LYS A 163 -23.07 5.80 4.92
CA LYS A 163 -24.16 5.68 5.89
C LYS A 163 -23.91 6.57 7.09
N ARG A 164 -22.72 6.44 7.68
CA ARG A 164 -22.26 7.16 8.88
C ARG A 164 -20.75 7.43 8.80
N VAL A 165 -20.32 8.52 9.40
CA VAL A 165 -18.91 8.80 9.72
C VAL A 165 -18.77 8.72 11.24
N ALA A 166 -17.89 7.85 11.75
CA ALA A 166 -17.54 7.78 13.15
C ALA A 166 -16.36 8.72 13.43
N LYS A 167 -16.54 9.62 14.38
CA LYS A 167 -15.56 10.66 14.72
C LYS A 167 -14.45 10.11 15.59
N VAL A 168 -13.27 10.71 15.53
CA VAL A 168 -12.13 10.34 16.41
C VAL A 168 -12.51 10.43 17.91
N SER A 169 -13.44 11.31 18.27
CA SER A 169 -13.97 11.44 19.62
C SER A 169 -15.01 10.38 20.03
N ASP A 170 -15.53 9.59 19.10
CA ASP A 170 -16.58 8.61 19.38
C ASP A 170 -16.02 7.39 20.11
N ALA A 171 -16.80 6.82 21.05
CA ALA A 171 -16.38 5.67 21.84
C ALA A 171 -16.14 4.40 21.00
N ASP A 172 -16.82 4.26 19.87
CA ASP A 172 -16.69 3.13 18.95
C ASP A 172 -15.58 3.32 17.90
N HIS A 173 -14.90 4.48 17.87
CA HIS A 173 -13.86 4.78 16.88
C HIS A 173 -12.72 3.76 16.90
N GLY A 174 -12.25 3.38 18.09
CA GLY A 174 -11.15 2.41 18.23
C GLY A 174 -11.48 1.04 17.64
N GLU A 175 -12.68 0.52 17.89
CA GLU A 175 -13.15 -0.75 17.32
C GLU A 175 -13.30 -0.65 15.80
N LEU A 176 -13.93 0.43 15.32
CA LEU A 176 -14.14 0.65 13.89
C LEU A 176 -12.83 0.87 13.12
N LEU A 177 -11.84 1.50 13.74
CA LEU A 177 -10.51 1.64 13.19
C LEU A 177 -9.84 0.28 13.03
N THR A 178 -9.94 -0.60 14.04
CA THR A 178 -9.42 -1.97 13.96
C THR A 178 -10.12 -2.76 12.84
N ARG A 179 -11.44 -2.68 12.72
CA ARG A 179 -12.16 -3.33 11.60
C ARG A 179 -11.75 -2.78 10.23
N ALA A 180 -11.63 -1.45 10.08
CA ALA A 180 -11.17 -0.84 8.83
C ALA A 180 -9.77 -1.31 8.44
N ARG A 181 -8.91 -1.49 9.46
CA ARG A 181 -7.55 -2.01 9.33
C ARG A 181 -7.53 -3.48 8.92
N GLU A 182 -8.30 -4.33 9.59
CA GLU A 182 -8.47 -5.74 9.23
C GLU A 182 -8.99 -5.90 7.80
N GLU A 183 -9.97 -5.09 7.37
CA GLU A 183 -10.46 -5.10 5.99
C GLU A 183 -9.40 -4.69 4.97
N VAL A 184 -8.52 -3.74 5.30
CA VAL A 184 -7.38 -3.40 4.44
C VAL A 184 -6.44 -4.58 4.32
N ALA A 185 -6.10 -5.23 5.43
CA ALA A 185 -5.21 -6.39 5.42
C ALA A 185 -5.83 -7.59 4.68
N ALA A 186 -7.16 -7.78 4.76
CA ALA A 186 -7.87 -8.88 4.09
C ALA A 186 -8.15 -8.60 2.60
N GLU A 187 -8.33 -7.35 2.18
CA GLU A 187 -8.51 -6.98 0.77
C GLU A 187 -7.18 -6.85 -0.01
N ASP A 188 -6.05 -6.74 0.70
CA ASP A 188 -4.73 -6.70 0.10
C ASP A 188 -4.33 -8.09 -0.43
N GLN A 189 -4.84 -8.44 -1.60
CA GLN A 189 -4.55 -9.70 -2.29
C GLN A 189 -3.10 -9.80 -2.76
N HIS A 190 -2.38 -8.68 -2.80
CA HIS A 190 -1.02 -8.58 -3.33
C HIS A 190 -0.15 -7.68 -2.44
N PRO A 191 0.06 -8.04 -1.17
CA PRO A 191 0.86 -7.24 -0.24
C PRO A 191 2.29 -7.00 -0.73
N GLU A 192 2.80 -7.89 -1.59
CA GLU A 192 4.08 -7.77 -2.26
C GLU A 192 4.14 -6.58 -3.25
N ARG A 193 3.02 -6.03 -3.70
CA ARG A 193 2.98 -4.88 -4.62
C ARG A 193 3.10 -3.57 -3.87
N VAL A 194 4.34 -3.14 -3.67
CA VAL A 194 4.67 -1.87 -3.03
C VAL A 194 4.79 -0.73 -4.03
N THR A 195 4.37 0.47 -3.65
CA THR A 195 4.50 1.67 -4.49
C THR A 195 5.93 2.22 -4.43
N LYS A 196 6.33 3.03 -5.43
CA LYS A 196 7.63 3.74 -5.42
C LYS A 196 7.83 4.61 -4.18
N ARG A 197 6.76 5.20 -3.64
CA ARG A 197 6.81 6.03 -2.43
C ARG A 197 7.11 5.19 -1.19
N GLU A 198 6.51 4.01 -1.10
CA GLU A 198 6.76 3.06 -0.01
C GLU A 198 8.17 2.48 -0.08
N LEU A 199 8.64 2.12 -1.28
CA LEU A 199 10.03 1.67 -1.50
C LEU A 199 11.06 2.70 -1.04
N ALA A 200 10.81 3.99 -1.28
CA ALA A 200 11.71 5.07 -0.86
C ALA A 200 11.93 5.13 0.67
N LEU A 201 11.03 4.55 1.47
CA LEU A 201 11.24 4.41 2.92
C LEU A 201 12.45 3.53 3.24
N LEU A 202 12.84 2.64 2.34
CA LEU A 202 13.93 1.69 2.53
C LEU A 202 15.27 2.19 2.00
N ASP A 203 15.34 3.32 1.29
CA ASP A 203 16.52 3.75 0.53
C ASP A 203 17.82 3.81 1.37
N ASN A 204 17.72 4.17 2.65
CA ASN A 204 18.86 4.21 3.58
C ASN A 204 19.54 2.84 3.80
N TRP A 205 18.81 1.75 3.53
CA TRP A 205 19.28 0.37 3.71
C TRP A 205 19.51 -0.34 2.38
N LYS A 206 19.43 0.38 1.25
CA LYS A 206 19.62 -0.21 -0.07
C LYS A 206 21.07 -0.66 -0.24
N VAL A 207 21.25 -1.89 -0.71
CA VAL A 207 22.57 -2.44 -0.99
C VAL A 207 22.80 -2.44 -2.51
N PRO A 208 23.56 -1.48 -3.06
CA PRO A 208 23.63 -1.27 -4.51
C PRO A 208 24.63 -2.19 -5.21
N ARG A 209 25.40 -2.97 -4.46
CA ARG A 209 26.55 -3.74 -4.96
C ARG A 209 26.54 -5.16 -4.41
N ARG A 210 27.21 -6.06 -5.13
CA ARG A 210 27.53 -7.39 -4.64
C ARG A 210 28.66 -7.35 -3.60
N SER A 211 28.89 -8.49 -2.97
CA SER A 211 29.96 -8.71 -2.01
C SER A 211 31.27 -8.75 -2.78
N SER A 212 32.20 -7.96 -2.30
CA SER A 212 33.57 -7.87 -2.76
C SER A 212 34.45 -8.87 -2.00
N LEU A 213 35.68 -9.03 -2.49
CA LEU A 213 36.71 -9.76 -1.77
C LEU A 213 36.96 -9.21 -0.36
N ALA A 214 36.85 -7.89 -0.17
CA ALA A 214 37.01 -7.25 1.13
C ALA A 214 35.92 -7.69 2.12
N ASP A 215 34.66 -7.75 1.67
CA ASP A 215 33.56 -8.24 2.51
C ASP A 215 33.79 -9.70 2.92
N CYS A 216 34.19 -10.55 1.96
CA CYS A 216 34.49 -11.96 2.21
C CYS A 216 35.68 -12.15 3.19
N ARG A 217 36.70 -11.28 3.11
CA ARG A 217 37.86 -11.32 4.02
C ARG A 217 37.47 -10.87 5.42
N ALA A 218 36.69 -9.80 5.55
CA ALA A 218 36.19 -9.33 6.84
C ALA A 218 35.37 -10.41 7.56
N LEU A 219 34.48 -11.11 6.84
CA LEU A 219 33.71 -12.22 7.41
C LEU A 219 34.62 -13.38 7.85
N GLN A 220 35.60 -13.76 7.03
CA GLN A 220 36.55 -14.82 7.39
C GLN A 220 37.35 -14.47 8.64
N GLU A 221 37.90 -13.25 8.73
CA GLU A 221 38.69 -12.79 9.88
C GLU A 221 37.85 -12.76 11.17
N ALA A 222 36.60 -12.31 11.07
CA ALA A 222 35.67 -12.35 12.19
C ALA A 222 35.38 -13.80 12.60
N LEU A 223 35.17 -14.72 11.65
CA LEU A 223 34.91 -16.14 11.94
C LEU A 223 36.09 -16.89 12.56
N ASP A 224 37.31 -16.49 12.24
CA ASP A 224 38.52 -17.13 12.75
C ASP A 224 38.76 -16.81 14.24
N SER A 225 38.16 -15.73 14.75
CA SER A 225 38.38 -15.23 16.11
C SER A 225 37.13 -15.22 16.99
N ALA A 226 35.92 -15.28 16.41
CA ALA A 226 34.67 -15.11 17.14
C ALA A 226 34.34 -16.31 18.04
N THR A 227 34.16 -16.02 19.33
CA THR A 227 33.68 -16.97 20.35
C THR A 227 32.24 -16.68 20.80
N GLU A 228 31.69 -15.56 20.35
CA GLU A 228 30.34 -15.07 20.65
C GLU A 228 29.70 -14.50 19.37
N GLU A 229 28.44 -14.09 19.45
CA GLU A 229 27.64 -13.62 18.31
C GLU A 229 27.98 -12.20 17.87
N ARG A 230 28.28 -11.30 18.82
CA ARG A 230 28.50 -9.86 18.55
C ARG A 230 29.45 -9.55 17.39
N PRO A 231 30.61 -10.22 17.22
CA PRO A 231 31.47 -10.02 16.05
C PRO A 231 30.76 -10.24 14.70
N MET A 232 29.82 -11.19 14.64
CA MET A 232 29.02 -11.47 13.44
C MET A 232 28.03 -10.35 13.15
N GLN A 233 27.36 -9.83 14.18
CA GLN A 233 26.50 -8.65 14.04
C GLN A 233 27.28 -7.46 13.46
N VAL A 234 28.44 -7.14 14.06
CA VAL A 234 29.27 -5.99 13.65
C VAL A 234 29.77 -6.13 12.22
N VAL A 235 30.24 -7.31 11.82
CA VAL A 235 30.76 -7.49 10.45
C VAL A 235 29.63 -7.40 9.42
N LEU A 236 28.44 -7.93 9.71
CA LEU A 236 27.31 -7.91 8.77
C LEU A 236 26.64 -6.54 8.68
N GLU A 237 26.68 -5.72 9.75
CA GLU A 237 26.28 -4.32 9.71
C GLU A 237 27.19 -3.47 8.82
N ASN A 238 28.51 -3.71 8.89
CA ASN A 238 29.49 -2.98 8.08
C ASN A 238 29.60 -3.51 6.63
N HIS A 239 29.25 -4.77 6.42
CA HIS A 239 29.34 -5.45 5.13
C HIS A 239 27.99 -6.09 4.72
N PRO A 240 26.91 -5.29 4.57
CA PRO A 240 25.55 -5.81 4.31
C PRO A 240 25.41 -6.52 2.96
N ALA A 241 26.36 -6.30 2.05
CA ALA A 241 26.46 -7.03 0.78
C ALA A 241 26.61 -8.55 0.97
N LEU A 242 27.13 -9.01 2.12
CA LEU A 242 27.20 -10.43 2.46
C LEU A 242 25.80 -11.04 2.57
N LEU A 243 24.89 -10.34 3.25
CA LEU A 243 23.50 -10.77 3.41
C LEU A 243 22.69 -10.55 2.12
N ALA A 244 22.90 -9.42 1.45
CA ALA A 244 22.14 -9.08 0.25
C ALA A 244 22.28 -10.10 -0.89
N ASN A 245 23.46 -10.71 -1.07
CA ASN A 245 23.68 -11.67 -2.16
C ASN A 245 23.10 -13.05 -1.90
N MET A 246 22.60 -13.33 -0.70
CA MET A 246 21.93 -14.59 -0.43
C MET A 246 20.61 -14.69 -1.21
N ILE A 247 19.97 -13.54 -1.48
CA ILE A 247 18.60 -13.44 -1.99
C ILE A 247 18.61 -12.71 -3.34
N THR A 248 17.70 -13.10 -4.23
CA THR A 248 17.50 -12.47 -5.54
C THR A 248 16.56 -11.27 -5.40
N GLY A 249 17.00 -10.11 -5.90
CA GLY A 249 16.22 -8.87 -5.92
C GLY A 249 16.56 -8.02 -7.14
N ASN A 250 16.03 -8.38 -8.31
CA ASN A 250 16.30 -7.72 -9.59
C ASN A 250 15.98 -6.21 -9.58
N HIS A 251 15.08 -5.76 -8.70
CA HIS A 251 14.69 -4.36 -8.55
C HIS A 251 15.27 -3.70 -7.29
N GLY A 252 15.86 -4.49 -6.41
CA GLY A 252 16.59 -4.01 -5.24
C GLY A 252 16.65 -5.04 -4.12
N VAL A 253 17.69 -4.89 -3.29
CA VAL A 253 17.81 -5.59 -2.01
C VAL A 253 18.15 -4.56 -0.93
N TRP A 254 17.51 -4.66 0.21
CA TRP A 254 17.70 -3.78 1.35
C TRP A 254 18.00 -4.61 2.60
N VAL A 255 19.02 -4.22 3.35
CA VAL A 255 19.46 -4.94 4.56
C VAL A 255 19.41 -3.96 5.72
N ARG A 256 18.47 -4.18 6.63
CA ARG A 256 18.20 -3.30 7.75
C ARG A 256 18.60 -3.97 9.07
N PRO A 257 19.61 -3.46 9.79
CA PRO A 257 20.01 -4.03 11.07
C PRO A 257 19.09 -3.60 12.22
N GLN A 258 19.03 -4.41 13.27
CA GLN A 258 18.45 -4.12 14.59
C GLN A 258 17.05 -3.51 14.52
N VAL A 259 16.12 -4.21 13.85
CA VAL A 259 14.76 -3.71 13.66
C VAL A 259 13.92 -3.96 14.89
N ARG A 260 13.42 -2.88 15.49
CA ARG A 260 12.48 -2.95 16.61
C ARG A 260 11.09 -3.36 16.14
N LEU A 261 10.58 -4.45 16.68
CA LEU A 261 9.21 -4.94 16.49
C LEU A 261 8.45 -4.72 17.81
N GLY A 262 7.80 -3.55 17.90
CA GLY A 262 7.23 -3.06 19.16
C GLY A 262 8.31 -2.66 20.16
N ASP A 263 7.95 -2.69 21.45
CA ASP A 263 8.88 -2.36 22.55
C ASP A 263 9.62 -3.60 23.11
N GLN A 264 9.22 -4.80 22.67
CA GLN A 264 9.65 -6.06 23.28
C GLN A 264 10.71 -6.80 22.46
N TYR A 265 10.73 -6.62 21.14
CA TYR A 265 11.55 -7.44 20.25
C TYR A 265 12.47 -6.58 19.39
N VAL A 266 13.67 -7.08 19.17
CA VAL A 266 14.66 -6.52 18.23
C VAL A 266 15.20 -7.68 17.41
N SER A 267 15.03 -7.63 16.09
CA SER A 267 15.62 -8.61 15.18
C SER A 267 17.04 -8.18 14.80
N ASP A 268 17.95 -9.12 14.57
CA ASP A 268 19.31 -8.79 14.14
C ASP A 268 19.33 -8.10 12.78
N PHE A 269 18.63 -8.68 11.81
CA PHE A 269 18.42 -8.04 10.50
C PHE A 269 17.03 -8.34 9.94
N LEU A 270 16.53 -7.41 9.13
CA LEU A 270 15.51 -7.68 8.14
C LEU A 270 16.09 -7.47 6.74
N ILE A 271 15.83 -8.42 5.84
CA ILE A 271 16.21 -8.31 4.43
C ILE A 271 14.96 -8.20 3.59
N ALA A 272 14.86 -7.12 2.83
CA ALA A 272 13.81 -6.94 1.82
C ALA A 272 14.41 -7.15 0.43
N SER A 273 13.68 -7.81 -0.46
CA SER A 273 14.07 -7.98 -1.87
C SER A 273 12.87 -7.73 -2.78
N GLU A 274 13.09 -7.02 -3.87
CA GLU A 274 12.05 -6.75 -4.87
C GLU A 274 12.38 -7.47 -6.17
N THR A 275 11.46 -8.31 -6.61
CA THR A 275 11.48 -8.99 -7.91
C THR A 275 10.22 -8.61 -8.69
N SER A 276 10.08 -9.13 -9.92
CA SER A 276 8.85 -8.97 -10.70
C SER A 276 7.61 -9.55 -10.01
N ALA A 277 7.80 -10.50 -9.09
CA ALA A 277 6.75 -11.07 -8.26
C ALA A 277 6.29 -10.11 -7.17
N GLY A 278 7.14 -9.17 -6.78
CA GLY A 278 6.89 -8.18 -5.74
C GLY A 278 7.94 -8.20 -4.63
N MET A 279 7.60 -7.56 -3.51
CA MET A 279 8.42 -7.42 -2.32
C MET A 279 8.36 -8.70 -1.46
N ARG A 280 9.54 -9.18 -1.03
CA ARG A 280 9.68 -10.30 -0.10
C ARG A 280 10.53 -9.89 1.10
N TRP A 281 10.14 -10.34 2.29
CA TRP A 281 10.83 -10.08 3.55
C TRP A 281 11.40 -11.35 4.18
N HIS A 282 12.63 -11.25 4.66
CA HIS A 282 13.30 -12.24 5.51
C HIS A 282 13.59 -11.64 6.88
N LEU A 283 13.13 -12.33 7.91
CA LEU A 283 13.44 -12.12 9.31
C LEU A 283 14.72 -12.89 9.63
N VAL A 284 15.79 -12.19 10.00
CA VAL A 284 17.11 -12.81 10.23
C VAL A 284 17.45 -12.78 11.71
N GLU A 285 17.77 -13.96 12.24
CA GLU A 285 18.37 -14.15 13.56
C GLU A 285 19.78 -14.71 13.40
N LEU A 286 20.73 -14.14 14.13
CA LEU A 286 22.10 -14.60 14.24
C LEU A 286 22.27 -15.33 15.56
N GLU A 287 23.12 -16.34 15.51
CA GLU A 287 23.54 -17.06 16.70
C GLU A 287 25.06 -17.22 16.66
N CYS A 288 25.64 -17.59 17.80
CA CYS A 288 27.08 -17.71 17.92
C CYS A 288 27.68 -18.67 16.86
N PRO A 289 28.81 -18.32 16.22
CA PRO A 289 29.48 -19.21 15.26
C PRO A 289 30.01 -20.50 15.90
N THR A 290 30.18 -20.54 17.22
CA THR A 290 30.57 -21.76 17.95
C THR A 290 29.37 -22.59 18.44
N ALA A 291 28.14 -22.09 18.26
CA ALA A 291 26.93 -22.81 18.61
C ALA A 291 26.74 -24.05 17.73
N ARG A 292 26.11 -25.07 18.31
CA ARG A 292 25.77 -26.31 17.59
C ARG A 292 24.34 -26.24 17.12
N ILE A 293 24.07 -26.72 15.90
CA ILE A 293 22.71 -26.85 15.36
C ILE A 293 21.99 -28.05 16.02
N THR A 294 22.72 -29.12 16.31
CA THR A 294 22.20 -30.34 16.95
C THR A 294 22.80 -30.57 18.33
N ASN A 295 22.08 -31.27 19.20
CA ASN A 295 22.63 -31.72 20.48
C ASN A 295 23.81 -32.67 20.27
N ALA A 296 24.67 -32.76 21.29
CA ALA A 296 25.70 -33.78 21.33
C ALA A 296 25.06 -35.18 21.42
N GLY A 297 25.48 -36.09 20.53
CA GLY A 297 25.09 -37.50 20.60
C GLY A 297 23.67 -37.84 20.12
N ASN A 298 22.87 -36.85 19.71
CA ASN A 298 21.59 -37.11 19.04
C ASN A 298 21.35 -36.10 17.91
N ARG A 299 20.59 -36.49 16.89
CA ARG A 299 20.27 -35.64 15.73
C ARG A 299 19.07 -34.72 16.00
N ARG A 300 18.84 -34.31 17.26
CA ARG A 300 17.78 -33.35 17.61
C ARG A 300 18.36 -31.94 17.71
N GLU A 301 17.49 -30.96 17.56
CA GLU A 301 17.79 -29.53 17.65
C GLU A 301 18.47 -29.17 18.97
N SER A 302 19.45 -28.29 18.90
CA SER A 302 20.06 -27.71 20.10
C SER A 302 19.09 -26.75 20.80
N PRO A 303 19.30 -26.47 22.10
CA PRO A 303 18.55 -25.43 22.80
C PRO A 303 18.67 -24.06 22.12
N THR A 304 19.87 -23.72 21.64
CA THR A 304 20.14 -22.48 20.90
C THR A 304 19.30 -22.38 19.63
N LEU A 305 19.29 -23.43 18.79
CA LEU A 305 18.47 -23.43 17.59
C LEU A 305 16.98 -23.30 17.90
N ARG A 306 16.48 -23.98 18.94
CA ARG A 306 15.07 -23.86 19.34
C ARG A 306 14.73 -22.43 19.75
N HIS A 307 15.62 -21.77 20.49
CA HIS A 307 15.42 -20.39 20.91
C HIS A 307 15.34 -19.43 19.71
N ALA A 308 16.27 -19.54 18.77
CA ALA A 308 16.24 -18.74 17.55
C ALA A 308 14.97 -18.97 16.72
N ILE A 309 14.48 -20.22 16.65
CA ILE A 309 13.18 -20.53 16.01
C ILE A 309 12.02 -19.85 16.75
N GLU A 310 12.00 -19.92 18.08
CA GLU A 310 10.99 -19.26 18.92
C GLU A 310 10.99 -17.74 18.67
N GLN A 311 12.14 -17.09 18.56
CA GLN A 311 12.22 -15.65 18.24
C GLN A 311 11.61 -15.31 16.88
N ILE A 312 11.91 -16.07 15.82
CA ILE A 312 11.26 -15.88 14.51
C ILE A 312 9.73 -16.02 14.62
N GLN A 313 9.26 -16.99 15.40
CA GLN A 313 7.82 -17.22 15.59
C GLN A 313 7.16 -16.09 16.39
N ASP A 314 7.81 -15.61 17.44
CA ASP A 314 7.33 -14.48 18.25
C ASP A 314 7.20 -13.21 17.41
N TRP A 315 8.16 -12.96 16.50
CA TRP A 315 8.09 -11.82 15.58
C TRP A 315 6.94 -11.96 14.58
N ARG A 316 6.68 -13.17 14.07
CA ARG A 316 5.52 -13.44 13.19
C ARG A 316 4.19 -13.26 13.91
N GLU A 317 4.08 -13.71 15.16
CA GLU A 317 2.88 -13.46 15.97
C GLU A 317 2.72 -11.96 16.26
N TRP A 318 3.81 -11.24 16.54
CA TRP A 318 3.77 -9.79 16.66
C TRP A 318 3.27 -9.12 15.37
N LEU A 319 3.76 -9.57 14.20
CA LEU A 319 3.32 -9.06 12.89
C LEU A 319 1.84 -9.34 12.65
N LYS A 320 1.32 -10.49 13.06
CA LYS A 320 -0.11 -10.84 12.92
C LYS A 320 -1.02 -9.83 13.64
N THR A 321 -0.62 -9.36 14.82
CA THR A 321 -1.40 -8.36 15.58
C THR A 321 -1.10 -6.91 15.13
N ASN A 322 0.10 -6.63 14.60
CA ASN A 322 0.57 -5.26 14.35
C ASN A 322 0.86 -4.96 12.86
N LEU A 323 0.36 -5.77 11.94
CA LEU A 323 0.79 -5.79 10.53
C LEU A 323 0.77 -4.43 9.86
N LEU A 324 -0.28 -3.64 10.08
CA LEU A 324 -0.40 -2.33 9.44
C LEU A 324 0.59 -1.31 9.99
N ALA A 325 0.80 -1.30 11.31
CA ALA A 325 1.81 -0.45 11.92
C ALA A 325 3.21 -0.85 11.46
N ALA A 326 3.44 -2.16 11.28
CA ALA A 326 4.69 -2.68 10.70
C ALA A 326 4.88 -2.17 9.26
N ARG A 327 3.84 -2.25 8.42
CA ARG A 327 3.88 -1.82 7.00
C ARG A 327 4.15 -0.34 6.79
N GLU A 328 3.88 0.52 7.78
CA GLU A 328 4.28 1.93 7.72
C GLU A 328 5.81 2.11 7.67
N LYS A 329 6.57 1.12 8.17
CA LYS A 329 8.05 1.13 8.19
C LYS A 329 8.69 0.00 7.37
N LEU A 330 7.93 -1.05 7.07
CA LEU A 330 8.35 -2.29 6.42
C LEU A 330 7.34 -2.61 5.29
N PRO A 331 7.38 -1.85 4.19
CA PRO A 331 6.36 -1.92 3.15
C PRO A 331 6.28 -3.33 2.55
N GLY A 332 5.06 -3.84 2.40
CA GLY A 332 4.79 -5.17 1.86
C GLY A 332 5.15 -6.36 2.75
N ILE A 333 5.53 -6.13 4.02
CA ILE A 333 5.72 -7.24 4.96
C ILE A 333 4.41 -7.99 5.21
N THR A 334 4.52 -9.30 5.39
CA THR A 334 3.42 -10.22 5.67
C THR A 334 3.68 -10.98 6.97
N MET A 335 2.63 -11.56 7.56
CA MET A 335 2.76 -12.37 8.79
C MET A 335 3.53 -13.68 8.57
N ASP A 336 3.64 -14.14 7.32
CA ASP A 336 4.37 -15.32 6.90
C ASP A 336 5.77 -14.99 6.35
N ALA A 337 6.31 -13.81 6.67
CA ALA A 337 7.67 -13.41 6.33
C ALA A 337 8.67 -14.53 6.67
N ARG A 338 9.62 -14.79 5.77
CA ARG A 338 10.51 -15.96 5.85
C ARG A 338 11.48 -15.83 7.02
N GLY A 339 11.79 -16.92 7.69
CA GLY A 339 12.82 -16.95 8.72
C GLY A 339 14.16 -17.35 8.13
N LEU A 340 15.24 -16.71 8.58
CA LEU A 340 16.60 -17.12 8.29
C LEU A 340 17.41 -17.08 9.59
N ILE A 341 17.92 -18.23 9.99
CA ILE A 341 18.79 -18.37 11.15
C ILE A 341 20.21 -18.65 10.63
N ILE A 342 21.18 -17.83 11.03
CA ILE A 342 22.59 -18.04 10.69
C ILE A 342 23.35 -18.38 11.96
N MET A 343 23.80 -19.64 12.05
CA MET A 343 24.43 -20.14 13.27
C MET A 343 25.51 -21.18 13.00
N GLY A 344 26.50 -21.24 13.88
CA GLY A 344 27.48 -22.33 13.88
C GLY A 344 28.42 -22.36 12.67
N ARG A 345 29.33 -23.34 12.71
CA ARG A 345 30.21 -23.71 11.60
C ARG A 345 29.71 -24.97 10.89
N GLU A 346 30.12 -25.16 9.65
CA GLU A 346 29.80 -26.37 8.89
C GLU A 346 30.44 -27.62 9.53
N ASP A 347 29.63 -28.67 9.72
CA ASP A 347 30.07 -30.00 10.17
C ASP A 347 30.12 -30.92 8.94
N GLY A 348 31.29 -31.49 8.64
CA GLY A 348 31.49 -32.40 7.51
C GLY A 348 30.63 -33.68 7.54
N THR A 349 29.98 -33.99 8.67
CA THR A 349 29.03 -35.11 8.79
C THR A 349 27.58 -34.75 8.49
N ASP A 350 27.30 -33.46 8.26
CA ASP A 350 25.98 -32.88 7.95
C ASP A 350 24.81 -33.42 8.79
N ARG A 351 25.04 -33.53 10.10
CA ARG A 351 24.04 -34.07 11.05
C ARG A 351 22.73 -33.28 11.10
N ALA A 352 22.78 -32.01 10.70
CA ALA A 352 21.66 -31.09 10.76
C ALA A 352 20.76 -31.11 9.52
N ARG A 353 21.10 -31.84 8.45
CA ARG A 353 20.36 -31.79 7.18
C ARG A 353 18.85 -31.98 7.33
N GLU A 354 18.44 -33.07 7.99
CA GLU A 354 17.02 -33.39 8.21
C GLU A 354 16.27 -32.31 8.98
N ILE A 355 16.93 -31.65 9.94
CA ILE A 355 16.36 -30.52 10.69
C ILE A 355 16.18 -29.32 9.76
N ARG A 356 17.20 -28.98 8.96
CA ARG A 356 17.12 -27.86 8.02
C ARG A 356 16.00 -28.06 6.99
N ASP A 357 15.97 -29.24 6.38
CA ASP A 357 14.96 -29.61 5.38
C ASP A 357 13.55 -29.58 6.00
N GLY A 358 13.41 -30.09 7.24
CA GLY A 358 12.14 -30.06 7.97
C GLY A 358 11.66 -28.66 8.34
N ARG A 359 12.54 -27.77 8.79
CA ARG A 359 12.20 -26.38 9.16
C ARG A 359 11.92 -25.50 7.94
N SER A 360 12.64 -25.72 6.85
CA SER A 360 12.36 -25.11 5.55
C SER A 360 10.95 -25.45 5.08
N ALA A 361 10.62 -26.75 5.04
CA ALA A 361 9.35 -27.24 4.50
C ALA A 361 8.14 -26.90 5.39
N ASN A 362 8.25 -27.05 6.71
CA ASN A 362 7.11 -26.91 7.61
C ASN A 362 6.90 -25.48 8.11
N ASP A 363 7.99 -24.76 8.36
CA ASP A 363 7.94 -23.48 9.07
C ASP A 363 8.37 -22.30 8.20
N ARG A 364 8.86 -22.52 6.97
CA ARG A 364 9.53 -21.50 6.14
C ARG A 364 10.64 -20.80 6.91
N ILE A 365 11.45 -21.58 7.61
CA ILE A 365 12.63 -21.11 8.35
C ILE A 365 13.85 -21.82 7.77
N GLU A 366 14.72 -21.04 7.15
CA GLU A 366 16.01 -21.52 6.68
C GLU A 366 17.03 -21.44 7.80
N VAL A 367 17.77 -22.52 8.02
CA VAL A 367 18.91 -22.53 8.94
C VAL A 367 20.17 -22.69 8.11
N ARG A 368 21.14 -21.78 8.25
CA ARG A 368 22.40 -21.81 7.50
C ARG A 368 23.58 -21.56 8.43
N THR A 369 24.77 -21.98 8.00
CA THR A 369 26.02 -21.74 8.73
C THR A 369 26.72 -20.50 8.19
N TYR A 370 27.64 -19.95 8.97
CA TYR A 370 28.47 -18.84 8.49
C TYR A 370 29.42 -19.25 7.35
N ASP A 371 29.88 -20.51 7.33
CA ASP A 371 30.67 -21.02 6.20
C ASP A 371 29.81 -21.08 4.91
N TRP A 372 28.52 -21.43 5.02
CA TRP A 372 27.59 -21.35 3.90
C TRP A 372 27.42 -19.91 3.41
N LEU A 373 27.25 -18.94 4.32
CA LEU A 373 27.15 -17.52 3.99
C LEU A 373 28.39 -17.05 3.22
N LEU A 374 29.58 -17.45 3.69
CA LEU A 374 30.84 -17.11 3.03
C LEU A 374 30.96 -17.74 1.64
N ARG A 375 30.47 -18.97 1.44
CA ARG A 375 30.38 -19.58 0.09
C ARG A 375 29.41 -18.82 -0.81
N ALA A 376 28.24 -18.45 -0.29
CA ALA A 376 27.25 -17.66 -1.04
C ALA A 376 27.85 -16.33 -1.51
N ALA A 377 28.56 -15.62 -0.62
CA ALA A 377 29.24 -14.37 -0.93
C ALA A 377 30.35 -14.54 -1.99
N ARG A 378 31.12 -15.63 -1.95
CA ARG A 378 32.12 -15.94 -2.98
C ARG A 378 31.52 -16.30 -4.33
N ARG A 379 30.32 -16.90 -4.35
CA ARG A 379 29.62 -17.29 -5.59
C ARG A 379 29.09 -16.10 -6.37
N ALA A 380 28.91 -14.95 -5.72
CA ALA A 380 28.39 -13.71 -6.31
C ALA A 380 29.22 -13.18 -7.49
N ASP A 381 30.47 -13.61 -7.66
CA ASP A 381 31.30 -13.33 -8.86
C ASP A 381 30.84 -14.08 -10.12
N SER A 382 29.98 -15.10 -10.01
CA SER A 382 29.76 -16.08 -11.09
C SER A 382 28.31 -16.27 -11.58
N MET A 383 27.28 -15.85 -10.85
CA MET A 383 25.87 -16.01 -11.25
C MET A 383 24.98 -14.81 -10.87
N ALA A 384 23.84 -14.64 -11.56
CA ALA A 384 22.89 -13.53 -11.32
C ALA A 384 21.92 -13.75 -10.15
N ARG A 385 21.92 -14.94 -9.55
CA ARG A 385 20.92 -15.40 -8.57
C ARG A 385 21.53 -15.58 -7.19
N GLY A 386 20.72 -15.38 -6.15
CA GLY A 386 21.11 -15.61 -4.76
C GLY A 386 21.09 -17.10 -4.40
N LEU A 387 22.09 -17.58 -3.65
CA LEU A 387 22.23 -19.01 -3.33
C LEU A 387 21.07 -19.54 -2.49
N LEU A 388 20.48 -18.72 -1.61
CA LEU A 388 19.35 -19.13 -0.78
C LEU A 388 18.14 -19.47 -1.65
N ASP A 389 17.80 -18.56 -2.57
CA ASP A 389 16.65 -18.70 -3.47
C ASP A 389 16.79 -19.89 -4.43
N GLU A 390 18.01 -20.19 -4.88
CA GLU A 390 18.29 -21.37 -5.70
C GLU A 390 18.06 -22.68 -4.93
N GLU A 391 18.48 -22.73 -3.66
CA GLU A 391 18.33 -23.93 -2.82
C GLU A 391 16.88 -24.17 -2.40
N THR A 392 16.11 -23.12 -2.18
CA THR A 392 14.70 -23.22 -1.76
C THR A 392 13.72 -23.41 -2.91
N GLY A 393 14.16 -23.29 -4.17
CA GLY A 393 13.29 -23.40 -5.34
C GLY A 393 12.32 -22.22 -5.48
N ASP A 394 12.58 -21.11 -4.80
CA ASP A 394 11.69 -19.94 -4.74
C ASP A 394 11.70 -19.09 -6.03
N LEU A 395 12.44 -19.52 -7.04
CA LEU A 395 12.48 -18.90 -8.36
C LEU A 395 11.39 -19.43 -9.30
N ASP A 396 10.74 -20.55 -8.96
CA ASP A 396 9.89 -21.33 -9.89
C ASP A 396 8.38 -21.20 -9.64
N LEU A 397 7.94 -20.28 -8.76
CA LEU A 397 6.50 -19.98 -8.60
C LEU A 397 5.98 -18.90 -9.56
N ASP A 398 6.82 -18.41 -10.48
CA ASP A 398 6.52 -17.28 -11.35
C ASP A 398 6.59 -17.67 -12.85
N TRP A 399 5.50 -18.24 -13.36
CA TRP A 399 5.05 -18.08 -14.76
C TRP A 399 3.56 -17.74 -14.77
#